data_AF-Q2QPH5-F1
#
_entry.id   AF-Q2QPH5-F1
#
_cell.length_a   1.000
_cell.length_b   1.000
_cell.length_c   1.000
_cell.angle_alpha   90.00
_cell.angle_beta   90.00
_cell.angle_gamma   90.00
#
_symmetry.space_group_name_H-M   'P 1'
#
loop_
_entity.id
_entity.type
_entity.pdbx_description
1 polymer ?
#
loop_
_entity_poly.entity_id
_entity_poly.type
_entity_poly.pdbx_seq_one_letter_code
_entity_poly.pdbx_strand_id
1 'polypeptide(L)'
;MVEVCLQTFGPGQRTPIHRHSCEEVFVVLKGKGTLFLGSSSMKYPGQPQEIPVFQNSTFTIPVNDPHQVWNSDEHEDLQVIVVISRPPIKVFFYDDWNMPHTAAKLQFPIFWDEECLIAPKDEL
;
A
#
# COMPACT_ATOMS: atom_id res chain seq x y z
N MET A 1 -1.87 -3.22 -18.50
CA MET A 1 -1.33 -1.87 -18.19
C MET A 1 -0.83 -1.88 -16.76
N VAL A 2 0.24 -1.14 -16.49
CA VAL A 2 0.84 -0.99 -15.15
C VAL A 2 0.96 0.49 -14.83
N GLU A 3 0.95 0.83 -13.55
CA GLU A 3 1.26 2.16 -13.01
C GLU A 3 2.47 2.06 -12.10
N VAL A 4 3.30 3.10 -12.09
CA VAL A 4 4.56 3.14 -11.35
C VAL A 4 4.61 4.42 -10.53
N CYS A 5 4.86 4.27 -9.24
CA CYS A 5 4.96 5.37 -8.29
C CYS A 5 6.31 5.33 -7.57
N LEU A 6 6.89 6.50 -7.33
CA LEU A 6 8.05 6.68 -6.44
C LEU A 6 7.55 7.27 -5.12
N GLN A 7 7.84 6.59 -4.02
CA GLN A 7 7.43 7.03 -2.68
C GLN A 7 8.63 7.09 -1.74
N THR A 8 8.66 8.13 -0.89
CA THR A 8 9.63 8.29 0.18
C THR A 8 8.88 8.42 1.51
N PHE A 9 9.19 7.55 2.46
CA PHE A 9 8.63 7.58 3.81
C PHE A 9 9.70 8.08 4.79
N GLY A 10 9.42 9.17 5.50
CA GLY A 10 10.29 9.64 6.59
C GLY A 10 10.34 8.66 7.77
N PRO A 11 11.30 8.81 8.70
CA PRO A 11 11.42 7.95 9.87
C PRO A 11 10.12 7.81 10.66
N GLY A 12 9.78 6.58 11.03
CA GLY A 12 8.56 6.24 11.78
C GLY A 12 7.25 6.31 11.00
N GLN A 13 7.23 6.80 9.76
CA GLN A 13 6.00 6.94 8.95
C GLN A 13 5.48 5.59 8.45
N ARG A 14 4.16 5.49 8.32
CA ARG A 14 3.45 4.28 7.93
C ARG A 14 2.39 4.60 6.90
N THR A 15 2.16 3.67 5.97
CA THR A 15 0.90 3.67 5.21
C THR A 15 -0.26 3.34 6.16
N PRO A 16 -1.51 3.68 5.82
CA PRO A 16 -2.66 3.04 6.46
C PRO A 16 -2.63 1.51 6.27
N ILE A 17 -3.39 0.79 7.09
CA ILE A 17 -3.68 -0.63 6.85
C ILE A 17 -4.68 -0.70 5.69
N HIS A 18 -4.34 -1.42 4.63
CA HIS A 18 -5.17 -1.43 3.43
C HIS A 18 -5.05 -2.69 2.60
N ARG A 19 -6.00 -2.87 1.66
CA ARG A 19 -5.95 -3.87 0.60
C ARG A 19 -6.38 -3.26 -0.73
N HIS A 20 -6.04 -3.92 -1.82
CA HIS A 20 -6.48 -3.59 -3.19
C HIS A 20 -6.53 -4.85 -4.05
N SER A 21 -7.29 -4.80 -5.16
CA SER A 21 -7.52 -5.97 -6.03
C SER A 21 -6.61 -6.00 -7.26
N CYS A 22 -5.33 -5.76 -7.02
CA CYS A 22 -4.25 -5.79 -8.00
C CYS A 22 -3.01 -6.46 -7.42
N GLU A 23 -2.14 -6.95 -8.29
CA GLU A 23 -0.75 -7.21 -7.92
C GLU A 23 -0.06 -5.88 -7.62
N GLU A 24 0.77 -5.85 -6.56
CA GLU A 24 1.61 -4.73 -6.20
C GLU A 24 3.03 -5.24 -5.86
N VAL A 25 4.03 -4.60 -6.45
CA VAL A 25 5.43 -4.96 -6.32
C VAL A 25 6.20 -3.76 -5.78
N PHE A 26 6.99 -3.98 -4.73
CA PHE A 26 7.89 -2.99 -4.17
C PHE A 26 9.33 -3.32 -4.51
N VAL A 27 10.11 -2.29 -4.84
CA VAL A 27 11.58 -2.34 -4.93
C VAL A 27 12.14 -1.30 -3.99
N VAL A 28 12.92 -1.73 -3.00
CA VAL A 28 13.51 -0.83 -1.99
C VAL A 28 14.79 -0.22 -2.53
N LEU A 29 14.75 1.08 -2.85
CA LEU A 29 15.90 1.81 -3.40
C LEU A 29 16.88 2.25 -2.31
N LYS A 30 16.37 2.67 -1.16
CA LYS A 30 17.13 3.20 -0.01
C LYS A 30 16.41 2.89 1.29
N GLY A 31 17.17 2.72 2.36
CA GLY A 31 16.65 2.57 3.72
C GLY A 31 16.18 1.15 4.02
N LYS A 32 15.46 1.02 5.13
CA LYS A 32 14.88 -0.24 5.61
C LYS A 32 13.54 0.03 6.30
N GLY A 33 12.79 -1.03 6.54
CA GLY A 33 11.48 -0.92 7.16
C GLY A 33 10.93 -2.29 7.55
N THR A 34 9.63 -2.30 7.83
CA THR A 34 8.87 -3.51 8.14
C THR A 34 7.61 -3.53 7.28
N LEU A 35 7.37 -4.66 6.60
CA LEU A 35 6.09 -5.00 6.00
C LEU A 35 5.25 -5.74 7.05
N PHE A 36 4.05 -5.26 7.30
CA PHE A 36 3.02 -5.98 8.02
C PHE A 36 2.06 -6.64 7.03
N LEU A 37 1.87 -7.95 7.12
CA LEU A 37 0.98 -8.72 6.23
C LEU A 37 -0.09 -9.46 7.03
N GLY A 38 -1.35 -9.07 6.85
CA GLY A 38 -2.52 -9.72 7.42
C GLY A 38 -3.10 -10.80 6.49
N SER A 39 -4.10 -11.53 6.98
CA SER A 39 -4.77 -12.58 6.21
C SER A 39 -5.95 -12.05 5.40
N SER A 40 -6.09 -12.50 4.16
CA SER A 40 -7.30 -12.34 3.34
C SER A 40 -8.29 -13.52 3.43
N SER A 41 -7.87 -14.63 4.05
CA SER A 41 -8.70 -15.85 4.17
C SER A 41 -9.60 -15.85 5.41
N MET A 42 -9.33 -14.97 6.38
CA MET A 42 -10.12 -14.78 7.58
C MET A 42 -11.24 -13.75 7.35
N LYS A 43 -12.08 -13.52 8.37
CA LYS A 43 -13.13 -12.47 8.29
C LYS A 43 -12.56 -11.05 8.44
N TYR A 44 -11.38 -10.93 9.03
CA TYR A 44 -10.63 -9.70 9.30
C TYR A 44 -9.13 -10.01 9.16
N PRO A 45 -8.26 -8.99 8.98
CA PRO A 45 -6.83 -9.22 8.74
C PRO A 45 -6.14 -10.08 9.80
N GLY A 46 -6.46 -9.86 11.08
CA GLY A 46 -5.86 -10.51 12.23
C GLY A 46 -4.45 -10.00 12.52
N GLN A 47 -3.78 -10.63 13.50
CA GLN A 47 -2.40 -10.28 13.85
C GLN A 47 -1.50 -10.39 12.61
N PRO A 48 -0.84 -9.30 12.17
CA PRO A 48 -0.02 -9.34 10.98
C PRO A 48 1.28 -10.11 11.23
N GLN A 49 1.81 -10.71 10.17
CA GLN A 49 3.21 -11.10 10.10
C GLN A 49 4.07 -9.86 9.96
N GLU A 50 5.21 -9.83 10.67
CA GLU A 50 6.19 -8.75 10.58
C GLU A 50 7.40 -9.21 9.79
N ILE A 51 7.64 -8.58 8.64
CA ILE A 51 8.67 -9.00 7.69
C ILE A 51 9.64 -7.84 7.49
N PRO A 52 10.94 -7.98 7.84
CA PRO A 52 11.91 -6.93 7.61
C PRO A 52 12.14 -6.73 6.11
N VAL A 53 12.21 -5.47 5.68
CA VAL A 53 12.58 -5.07 4.32
C VAL A 53 13.79 -4.14 4.38
N PHE A 54 14.68 -4.22 3.40
CA PHE A 54 15.93 -3.48 3.40
C PHE A 54 16.35 -3.11 1.98
N GLN A 55 17.32 -2.20 1.85
CA GLN A 55 17.81 -1.73 0.57
C GLN A 55 18.16 -2.89 -0.38
N ASN A 56 17.77 -2.73 -1.65
CA ASN A 56 17.97 -3.69 -2.73
C ASN A 56 17.18 -5.01 -2.57
N SER A 57 16.20 -5.04 -1.66
CA SER A 57 15.19 -6.11 -1.60
C SER A 57 13.97 -5.77 -2.45
N THR A 58 13.20 -6.81 -2.79
CA THR A 58 11.89 -6.70 -3.42
C THR A 58 10.89 -7.60 -2.72
N PHE A 59 9.64 -7.18 -2.69
CA PHE A 59 8.53 -7.99 -2.21
C PHE A 59 7.27 -7.71 -3.01
N THR A 60 6.38 -8.69 -3.01
CA THR A 60 5.08 -8.63 -3.69
C THR A 60 3.97 -8.74 -2.67
N ILE A 61 2.95 -7.91 -2.78
CA ILE A 61 1.71 -8.07 -2.01
C ILE A 61 0.78 -9.00 -2.80
N PRO A 62 0.37 -10.16 -2.24
CA PRO A 62 -0.64 -10.99 -2.87
C PRO A 62 -1.95 -10.22 -3.04
N VAL A 63 -2.66 -10.48 -4.14
CA VAL A 63 -3.90 -9.77 -4.46
C VAL A 63 -4.89 -9.85 -3.30
N ASN A 64 -5.43 -8.70 -2.90
CA ASN A 64 -6.36 -8.50 -1.79
C ASN A 64 -5.82 -8.73 -0.37
N ASP A 65 -4.54 -9.05 -0.18
CA ASP A 65 -4.00 -9.21 1.17
C ASP A 65 -3.94 -7.86 1.91
N PRO A 66 -4.49 -7.76 3.14
CA PRO A 66 -4.35 -6.56 3.96
C PRO A 66 -2.91 -6.39 4.39
N HIS A 67 -2.36 -5.19 4.22
CA HIS A 67 -0.97 -4.91 4.54
C HIS A 67 -0.74 -3.46 4.97
N GLN A 68 0.44 -3.22 5.55
CA GLN A 68 0.94 -1.90 5.90
C GLN A 68 2.46 -1.88 5.72
N VAL A 69 2.97 -0.83 5.08
CA VAL A 69 4.41 -0.58 4.97
C VAL A 69 4.79 0.45 6.02
N TRP A 70 5.81 0.14 6.81
CA TRP A 70 6.33 1.00 7.87
C TRP A 70 7.81 1.27 7.63
N ASN A 71 8.20 2.55 7.58
CA ASN A 71 9.59 2.91 7.83
C ASN A 71 9.90 2.78 9.33
N SER A 72 10.37 1.59 9.72
CA SER A 72 10.75 1.27 11.09
C SER A 72 12.16 1.72 11.46
N ASP A 73 12.89 2.38 10.55
CA ASP A 73 14.12 3.05 10.89
C ASP A 73 13.85 4.42 11.55
N GLU A 74 14.70 4.78 12.51
CA GLU A 74 14.58 6.01 13.30
C GLU A 74 15.32 7.21 12.67
N HIS A 75 16.15 7.00 11.65
CA HIS A 75 17.13 7.99 11.18
C HIS A 75 17.06 8.22 9.66
N GLU A 76 16.82 7.17 8.88
CA GLU A 76 16.89 7.21 7.42
C GLU A 76 15.51 7.11 6.75
N ASP A 77 15.35 7.84 5.64
CA ASP A 77 14.19 7.69 4.78
C ASP A 77 14.18 6.30 4.10
N LEU A 78 12.98 5.73 3.98
CA LEU A 78 12.69 4.57 3.16
C LEU A 78 12.20 5.04 1.79
N GLN A 79 12.95 4.76 0.73
CA GLN A 79 12.55 5.08 -0.64
C GLN A 79 12.25 3.81 -1.42
N VAL A 80 11.08 3.79 -2.08
CA VAL A 80 10.59 2.62 -2.82
C VAL A 80 10.03 3.02 -4.17
N ILE A 81 10.23 2.15 -5.16
CA ILE A 81 9.38 2.11 -6.36
C ILE A 81 8.26 1.12 -6.08
N VAL A 82 7.03 1.55 -6.36
CA VAL A 82 5.82 0.74 -6.28
C VAL A 82 5.28 0.56 -7.69
N VAL A 83 5.02 -0.69 -8.07
CA VAL A 83 4.43 -1.03 -9.37
C VAL A 83 3.13 -1.78 -9.13
N ILE A 84 2.04 -1.27 -9.69
CA ILE A 84 0.72 -1.91 -9.58
C ILE A 84 0.21 -2.35 -10.94
N SER A 85 -0.52 -3.47 -10.93
CA SER A 85 -1.36 -3.88 -12.06
C SER A 85 -2.74 -3.23 -11.97
N ARG A 86 -3.50 -3.22 -13.07
CA ARG A 86 -4.90 -2.77 -13.12
C ARG A 86 -5.16 -1.34 -12.58
N PRO A 87 -4.35 -0.32 -12.96
CA PRO A 87 -4.57 1.05 -12.52
C PRO A 87 -5.88 1.66 -13.08
N PRO A 88 -6.40 2.75 -12.49
CA PRO A 88 -5.97 3.35 -11.22
C PRO A 88 -6.38 2.48 -10.01
N ILE A 89 -5.62 2.60 -8.93
CA ILE A 89 -5.79 1.74 -7.74
C ILE A 89 -7.14 1.98 -7.05
N LYS A 90 -7.73 0.91 -6.51
CA LYS A 90 -8.91 0.98 -5.65
C LYS A 90 -8.54 0.45 -4.28
N VAL A 91 -8.44 1.34 -3.30
CA VAL A 91 -7.89 1.02 -1.97
C VAL A 91 -9.02 0.88 -0.96
N PHE A 92 -9.03 -0.23 -0.22
CA PHE A 92 -9.91 -0.42 0.94
C PHE A 92 -9.10 -0.26 2.21
N PHE A 93 -9.42 0.76 3.00
CA PHE A 93 -8.75 1.08 4.26
C PHE A 93 -9.39 0.39 5.45
N TYR A 94 -8.54 0.00 6.39
CA TYR A 94 -8.92 -0.55 7.69
C TYR A 94 -8.55 0.43 8.80
N ASP A 95 -9.44 0.56 9.79
CA ASP A 95 -9.18 1.36 10.99
C ASP A 95 -8.19 0.61 11.92
N ASP A 96 -8.26 -0.73 11.97
CA ASP A 96 -7.32 -1.61 12.68
C ASP A 96 -7.26 -3.03 12.08
N TRP A 97 -6.36 -3.88 12.58
CA TRP A 97 -6.15 -5.26 12.11
C TRP A 97 -7.30 -6.23 12.42
N ASN A 98 -8.24 -5.87 13.29
CA ASN A 98 -9.41 -6.67 13.65
C ASN A 98 -10.70 -6.19 12.95
N MET A 99 -10.64 -5.08 12.21
CA MET A 99 -11.76 -4.60 11.42
C MET A 99 -12.14 -5.65 10.35
N PRO A 100 -13.42 -6.07 10.28
CA PRO A 100 -13.88 -7.02 9.26
C PRO A 100 -13.59 -6.53 7.84
N HIS A 101 -13.20 -7.44 6.95
CA HIS A 101 -12.93 -7.10 5.54
C HIS A 101 -14.12 -6.42 4.86
N THR A 102 -15.34 -6.80 5.24
CA THR A 102 -16.60 -6.23 4.75
C THR A 102 -16.87 -4.81 5.24
N ALA A 103 -16.20 -4.37 6.31
CA ALA A 103 -16.34 -3.03 6.86
C ALA A 103 -15.26 -2.06 6.34
N ALA A 104 -14.20 -2.56 5.71
CA ALA A 104 -13.13 -1.74 5.16
C ALA A 104 -13.70 -0.71 4.15
N LYS A 105 -13.21 0.53 4.23
CA LYS A 105 -13.77 1.67 3.51
C LYS A 105 -13.04 1.85 2.19
N LEU A 106 -13.78 1.83 1.08
CA LEU A 106 -13.23 2.15 -0.23
C LEU A 106 -12.88 3.65 -0.30
N GLN A 107 -11.66 3.96 -0.71
CA GLN A 107 -11.29 5.27 -1.22
C GLN A 107 -10.94 5.15 -2.70
N PHE A 108 -11.76 5.79 -3.52
CA PHE A 108 -11.56 5.91 -4.96
C PHE A 108 -12.26 7.18 -5.47
N PRO A 109 -11.56 8.10 -6.17
CA PRO A 109 -10.12 8.09 -6.43
C PRO A 109 -9.29 8.18 -5.14
N ILE A 110 -8.06 7.67 -5.19
CA ILE A 110 -7.07 7.91 -4.13
C ILE A 110 -6.52 9.33 -4.28
N PHE A 111 -5.98 9.92 -3.21
CA PHE A 111 -5.64 11.34 -3.17
C PHE A 111 -4.69 11.82 -4.28
N TRP A 112 -3.82 10.95 -4.81
CA TRP A 112 -2.93 11.30 -5.93
C TRP A 112 -3.61 11.26 -7.31
N ASP A 113 -4.80 10.65 -7.41
CA ASP A 113 -5.60 10.59 -8.63
C ASP A 113 -6.81 11.55 -8.61
N GLU A 114 -7.10 12.18 -7.47
CA GLU A 114 -8.29 13.01 -7.26
C GLU A 114 -8.42 14.13 -8.30
N GLU A 115 -7.37 14.93 -8.49
CA GLU A 115 -7.39 16.06 -9.43
C GLU A 115 -7.59 15.60 -10.88
N CYS A 116 -6.91 14.51 -11.29
CA CYS A 116 -6.96 13.99 -12.65
C CYS A 116 -8.31 13.33 -13.00
N LEU A 117 -8.94 12.65 -12.04
CA LEU A 117 -10.18 11.90 -12.27
C LEU A 117 -11.45 12.72 -12.00
N ILE A 118 -11.37 13.75 -11.15
CA ILE A 118 -12.50 14.65 -10.85
C ILE A 118 -12.55 15.84 -11.83
N ALA A 119 -11.44 16.18 -12.50
CA ALA A 119 -11.43 17.22 -13.53
C ALA A 119 -12.60 17.01 -14.52
N PRO A 120 -13.34 18.07 -14.89
CA PRO A 120 -14.33 17.99 -15.94
C PRO A 120 -13.65 17.35 -17.15
N LYS A 121 -14.24 16.28 -17.70
CA LYS A 121 -13.80 15.80 -19.00
C LYS A 121 -14.06 16.96 -19.96
N ASP A 122 -13.00 17.63 -20.40
CA ASP A 122 -13.12 18.61 -21.47
C ASP A 122 -13.83 17.90 -22.64
N GLU A 123 -15.09 18.26 -22.87
CA GLU A 123 -15.85 17.85 -24.03
C GLU A 123 -15.21 18.54 -25.23
N LEU A 124 -14.30 17.84 -25.91
CA LEU A 124 -13.81 18.13 -27.25
C LEU A 124 -14.71 17.47 -28.29
#